data_AF-A0A6B3ARN6-F1
#
_entry.id   AF-A0A6B3ARN6-F1
#
_cell.length_a   1.000
_cell.length_b   1.000
_cell.length_c   1.000
_cell.angle_alpha   90.00
_cell.angle_beta   90.00
_cell.angle_gamma   90.00
#
_symmetry.space_group_name_H-M   'P 1'
#
loop_
_entity.id
_entity.type
_entity.pdbx_description
1 polymer ?
#
loop_
_entity_poly.entity_id
_entity_poly.type
_entity_poly.pdbx_seq_one_letter_code
_entity_poly.pdbx_strand_id
1 'polypeptide(L)'
;VVLGAAADEVRARAALTGCVLVDNPEWEQGMGTSLRAGLDSLAGTGVRAALVTLVDQPGIGPEAVARVLAAHRAGRSLAAASYDGVRGHPVLFGATHWAGVAASATGDQGARAYLRRHAGDVTLVECGDVAEAYDIDTEADLAHLE
;
A
#
# COMPACT_ATOMS: atom_id res chain seq x y z
N VAL A 1 -10.19 -1.04 1.71
CA VAL A 1 -9.90 0.38 1.44
C VAL A 1 -10.02 1.12 2.76
N VAL A 2 -8.98 1.85 3.15
CA VAL A 2 -8.99 2.64 4.38
C VAL A 2 -9.41 4.06 4.03
N LEU A 3 -10.37 4.61 4.74
CA LEU A 3 -10.92 5.95 4.52
C LEU A 3 -10.59 6.86 5.71
N GLY A 4 -10.25 8.12 5.44
CA GLY A 4 -9.89 9.14 6.44
C GLY A 4 -10.72 10.41 6.27
N ALA A 5 -10.06 11.55 6.08
CA ALA A 5 -10.65 12.90 6.10
C ALA A 5 -11.97 13.07 5.32
N ALA A 6 -12.08 12.51 4.12
CA ALA A 6 -13.24 12.67 3.23
C ALA A 6 -14.08 11.37 3.09
N ALA A 7 -14.13 10.53 4.13
CA ALA A 7 -14.74 9.20 4.04
C ALA A 7 -16.19 9.20 3.51
N ASP A 8 -17.02 10.15 3.94
CA ASP A 8 -18.41 10.24 3.50
C ASP A 8 -18.54 10.63 2.03
N GLU A 9 -17.71 11.56 1.55
CA GLU A 9 -17.69 11.94 0.13
C GLU A 9 -17.20 10.77 -0.73
N VAL A 10 -16.15 10.08 -0.30
CA VAL A 10 -15.63 8.90 -1.02
C VAL A 10 -16.70 7.81 -1.11
N ARG A 11 -17.43 7.53 -0.03
CA ARG A 11 -18.54 6.56 -0.05
C ARG A 11 -19.66 6.95 -1.00
N ALA A 12 -19.96 8.24 -1.10
CA ALA A 12 -21.03 8.73 -1.95
C ALA A 12 -20.68 8.72 -3.45
N ARG A 13 -19.39 8.86 -3.79
CA ARG A 13 -18.95 9.10 -5.17
C ARG A 13 -18.16 7.95 -5.80
N ALA A 14 -17.42 7.17 -5.02
CA ALA A 14 -16.55 6.13 -5.53
C ALA A 14 -17.29 4.79 -5.71
N ALA A 15 -16.99 4.07 -6.79
CA ALA A 15 -17.48 2.72 -7.01
C ALA A 15 -16.67 1.72 -6.18
N LEU A 16 -17.11 1.45 -4.95
CA LEU A 16 -16.42 0.58 -3.98
C LEU A 16 -17.10 -0.79 -3.79
N THR A 17 -17.91 -1.22 -4.75
CA THR A 17 -18.60 -2.50 -4.70
C THR A 17 -17.61 -3.65 -4.58
N GLY A 18 -17.80 -4.51 -3.57
CA GLY A 18 -16.89 -5.64 -3.29
C GLY A 18 -15.68 -5.28 -2.43
N CYS A 19 -15.50 -4.01 -2.06
CA CYS A 19 -14.45 -3.59 -1.12
C CYS A 19 -14.95 -3.66 0.34
N VAL A 20 -14.09 -4.14 1.24
CA VAL A 20 -14.24 -3.87 2.68
C VAL A 20 -13.73 -2.47 2.97
N LEU A 21 -14.57 -1.65 3.61
CA LEU A 21 -14.23 -0.29 4.01
C LEU A 21 -13.81 -0.28 5.49
N VAL A 22 -12.72 0.42 5.78
CA VAL A 22 -12.19 0.59 7.13
C VAL A 22 -12.07 2.08 7.39
N ASP A 23 -12.73 2.58 8.43
CA ASP A 23 -12.59 3.98 8.84
C ASP A 23 -11.33 4.16 9.70
N ASN A 24 -10.53 5.15 9.35
CA ASN A 24 -9.43 5.65 10.16
C ASN A 24 -9.79 7.03 10.74
N PRO A 25 -10.40 7.09 11.94
CA PRO A 25 -10.71 8.37 12.58
C PRO A 25 -9.44 9.13 13.00
N GLU A 26 -8.29 8.47 13.09
CA GLU A 26 -7.01 9.04 13.48
C GLU A 26 -6.15 9.46 12.27
N TRP A 27 -6.78 9.77 11.13
CA TRP A 27 -6.08 10.13 9.88
C TRP A 27 -5.16 11.35 10.04
N GLU A 28 -5.50 12.29 10.92
CA GLU A 28 -4.69 13.48 11.21
C GLU A 28 -3.31 13.15 11.82
N GLN A 29 -3.15 11.94 12.38
CA GLN A 29 -1.87 11.49 12.93
C GLN A 29 -0.91 10.94 11.84
N GLY A 30 -1.30 11.03 10.56
CA GLY A 30 -0.48 10.66 9.41
C GLY A 30 -0.72 9.25 8.88
N MET A 31 -0.07 8.93 7.75
CA MET A 31 -0.25 7.66 7.00
C MET A 31 -0.06 6.38 7.86
N GLY A 32 0.70 6.47 8.96
CA GLY A 32 0.92 5.36 9.87
C GLY A 32 -0.37 4.79 10.51
N THR A 33 -1.35 5.63 10.85
CA THR A 33 -2.64 5.14 11.39
C THR A 33 -3.46 4.43 10.31
N SER A 34 -3.44 4.92 9.07
CA SER A 34 -4.15 4.29 7.95
C SER A 34 -3.58 2.90 7.64
N LEU A 35 -2.26 2.76 7.60
CA LEU A 35 -1.62 1.46 7.38
C LEU A 35 -1.95 0.46 8.50
N ARG A 36 -1.92 0.91 9.76
CA ARG A 36 -2.32 0.07 10.91
C ARG A 36 -3.76 -0.38 10.81
N ALA A 37 -4.70 0.54 10.59
CA ALA A 37 -6.11 0.22 10.41
C ALA A 37 -6.34 -0.81 9.29
N GLY A 38 -5.62 -0.66 8.16
CA GLY A 38 -5.64 -1.61 7.06
C GLY A 38 -5.16 -3.01 7.46
N LEU A 39 -4.00 -3.12 8.11
CA LEU A 39 -3.43 -4.40 8.54
C LEU A 39 -4.27 -5.06 9.65
N ASP A 40 -4.78 -4.28 10.60
CA ASP A 40 -5.61 -4.76 11.70
C ASP A 40 -6.94 -5.34 11.19
N SER A 41 -7.49 -4.79 10.11
CA SER A 41 -8.70 -5.33 9.47
C SER A 41 -8.53 -6.74 8.88
N LEU A 42 -7.28 -7.17 8.66
CA LEU A 42 -6.95 -8.51 8.17
C LEU A 42 -6.77 -9.52 9.30
N ALA A 43 -6.69 -9.07 10.56
CA ALA A 43 -6.53 -9.95 11.70
C ALA A 43 -7.69 -10.96 11.80
N GLY A 44 -7.36 -12.23 12.02
CA GLY A 44 -8.36 -13.29 12.17
C GLY A 44 -9.02 -13.79 10.87
N THR A 45 -8.73 -13.18 9.71
CA THR A 45 -9.30 -13.60 8.42
C THR A 45 -8.64 -14.85 7.83
N GLY A 46 -7.46 -15.23 8.33
CA GLY A 46 -6.65 -16.34 7.79
C GLY A 46 -5.80 -15.99 6.56
N VAL A 47 -5.86 -14.74 6.07
CA VAL A 47 -5.00 -14.29 4.96
C VAL A 47 -3.53 -14.27 5.37
N ARG A 48 -2.63 -14.53 4.42
CA ARG A 48 -1.19 -14.76 4.68
C ARG A 48 -0.28 -13.62 4.24
N ALA A 49 -0.82 -12.63 3.55
CA ALA A 49 -0.11 -11.44 3.12
C ALA A 49 -1.10 -10.29 2.83
N ALA A 50 -0.58 -9.07 2.92
CA ALA A 50 -1.23 -7.86 2.49
C ALA A 50 -0.38 -7.25 1.37
N LEU A 51 -1.01 -6.88 0.25
CA LEU A 51 -0.38 -6.09 -0.80
C LEU A 51 -0.94 -4.68 -0.70
N VAL A 52 -0.09 -3.72 -0.37
CA VAL A 52 -0.46 -2.33 -0.11
C VAL A 52 -0.20 -1.50 -1.36
N THR A 53 -1.22 -0.77 -1.79
CA THR A 53 -1.20 0.23 -2.88
C THR A 53 -1.60 1.59 -2.31
N LEU A 54 -1.18 2.66 -2.98
CA LEU A 54 -1.70 4.00 -2.71
C LEU A 54 -2.76 4.37 -3.74
N VAL A 55 -3.75 5.17 -3.35
CA VAL A 55 -4.91 5.50 -4.20
C VAL A 55 -4.65 6.68 -5.14
N ASP A 56 -3.67 7.50 -4.81
CA ASP A 56 -3.12 8.63 -5.56
C ASP A 56 -2.11 8.21 -6.63
N GLN A 57 -1.86 6.90 -6.81
CA GLN A 57 -0.97 6.34 -7.83
C GLN A 57 -1.72 5.54 -8.92
N PRO A 58 -2.59 6.18 -9.72
CA PRO A 58 -3.43 5.48 -10.69
C PRO A 58 -2.67 4.88 -11.88
N GLY A 59 -1.42 5.31 -12.13
CA GLY A 59 -0.53 4.70 -13.13
C GLY A 59 -0.06 3.28 -12.77
N ILE A 60 -0.36 2.80 -11.55
CA ILE A 60 -0.05 1.46 -11.09
C ILE A 60 -1.26 0.54 -11.30
N GLY A 61 -1.23 -0.21 -12.41
CA GLY A 61 -2.31 -1.08 -12.82
C GLY A 61 -2.28 -2.52 -12.28
N PRO A 62 -3.26 -3.36 -12.70
CA PRO A 62 -3.36 -4.76 -12.30
C PRO A 62 -2.13 -5.61 -12.64
N GLU A 63 -1.38 -5.26 -13.69
CA GLU A 63 -0.21 -6.00 -14.11
C GLU A 63 0.94 -5.89 -13.10
N ALA A 64 1.25 -4.68 -12.62
CA ALA A 64 2.23 -4.47 -11.55
C ALA A 64 1.80 -5.15 -10.25
N VAL A 65 0.51 -5.07 -9.91
CA VAL A 65 -0.08 -5.77 -8.76
C VAL A 65 0.13 -7.29 -8.85
N ALA A 66 -0.21 -7.90 -9.99
CA ALA A 66 -0.05 -9.33 -10.21
C ALA A 66 1.43 -9.74 -10.15
N ARG A 67 2.32 -8.91 -10.71
CA ARG A 67 3.76 -9.16 -10.74
C ARG A 67 4.38 -9.18 -9.35
N VAL A 68 4.06 -8.19 -8.50
CA VAL A 68 4.54 -8.18 -7.10
C VAL A 68 3.90 -9.31 -6.30
N LEU A 69 2.61 -9.59 -6.52
CA LEU A 69 1.92 -10.69 -5.85
C LEU A 69 2.58 -12.05 -6.13
N ALA A 70 3.11 -12.27 -7.34
CA ALA A 70 3.81 -13.50 -7.71
C ALA A 70 5.09 -13.77 -6.89
N ALA A 71 5.66 -12.74 -6.25
CA ALA A 71 6.77 -12.88 -5.32
C ALA A 71 6.34 -13.45 -3.95
N HIS A 72 5.05 -13.51 -3.65
CA HIS A 72 4.56 -14.14 -2.43
C HIS A 72 4.77 -15.65 -2.44
N ARG A 73 5.62 -16.14 -1.53
CA ARG A 73 5.88 -17.58 -1.35
C ARG A 73 5.35 -18.08 -0.02
N ALA A 74 5.47 -17.29 1.04
CA ALA A 74 5.07 -17.66 2.39
C ALA A 74 4.73 -16.44 3.23
N GLY A 75 4.24 -16.67 4.45
CA GLY A 75 3.90 -15.60 5.39
C GLY A 75 5.06 -14.69 5.80
N ARG A 76 6.31 -15.05 5.47
CA ARG A 76 7.53 -14.25 5.66
C ARG A 76 8.01 -13.50 4.41
N SER A 77 7.24 -13.53 3.32
CA SER A 77 7.63 -12.82 2.11
C SER A 77 7.53 -11.31 2.34
N LEU A 78 8.57 -10.59 1.94
CA LEU A 78 8.60 -9.13 1.89
C LEU A 78 9.05 -8.74 0.49
N ALA A 79 8.17 -8.12 -0.28
CA ALA A 79 8.45 -7.72 -1.65
C ALA A 79 7.91 -6.33 -1.95
N ALA A 80 8.49 -5.64 -2.92
CA ALA A 80 8.02 -4.35 -3.36
C ALA A 80 8.26 -4.20 -4.86
N ALA A 81 7.40 -3.45 -5.53
CA ALA A 81 7.74 -2.98 -6.86
C ALA A 81 9.00 -2.12 -6.80
N SER A 82 9.74 -2.13 -7.91
CA SER A 82 10.79 -1.17 -8.19
C SER A 82 10.63 -0.58 -9.58
N TYR A 83 11.20 0.61 -9.72
CA TYR A 83 11.24 1.39 -10.94
C TYR A 83 12.69 1.87 -11.07
N ASP A 84 13.44 1.26 -11.99
CA ASP A 84 14.88 1.48 -12.16
C ASP A 84 15.67 1.24 -10.85
N GLY A 85 15.34 0.16 -10.14
CA GLY A 85 15.96 -0.21 -8.87
C GLY A 85 15.50 0.61 -7.66
N VAL A 86 14.67 1.64 -7.86
CA VAL A 86 14.09 2.44 -6.78
C VAL A 86 12.80 1.79 -6.31
N ARG A 87 12.75 1.42 -5.02
CA ARG A 87 11.57 0.81 -4.40
C ARG A 87 10.37 1.75 -4.43
N GLY A 88 9.23 1.25 -4.89
CA GLY A 88 7.91 1.92 -4.86
C GLY A 88 6.78 0.98 -4.44
N HIS A 89 5.54 1.39 -4.74
CA HIS A 89 4.34 0.55 -4.57
C HIS A 89 4.03 -0.24 -5.85
N PRO A 90 3.31 -1.37 -5.74
CA PRO A 90 2.77 -1.93 -4.50
C PRO A 90 3.84 -2.63 -3.63
N VAL A 91 3.56 -2.72 -2.32
CA VAL A 91 4.42 -3.39 -1.34
C VAL A 91 3.69 -4.56 -0.71
N LEU A 92 4.28 -5.74 -0.78
CA LEU A 92 3.77 -6.98 -0.19
C LEU A 92 4.39 -7.24 1.18
N PHE A 93 3.54 -7.34 2.19
CA PHE A 93 3.90 -7.76 3.54
C PHE A 93 3.26 -9.10 3.84
N GLY A 94 4.07 -10.15 3.96
CA GLY A 94 3.64 -11.40 4.56
C GLY A 94 3.18 -11.20 6.01
N ALA A 95 2.26 -12.04 6.48
CA ALA A 95 1.62 -11.91 7.79
C ALA A 95 2.59 -11.82 8.98
N THR A 96 3.80 -12.41 8.89
CA THR A 96 4.79 -12.32 9.98
C THR A 96 5.39 -10.93 10.13
N HIS A 97 5.25 -10.06 9.12
CA HIS A 97 5.78 -8.69 9.14
C HIS A 97 4.79 -7.69 9.75
N TRP A 98 3.49 -7.99 9.77
CA TRP A 98 2.46 -6.99 10.09
C TRP A 98 2.62 -6.36 11.47
N ALA A 99 2.91 -7.16 12.50
CA ALA A 99 3.12 -6.63 13.86
C ALA A 99 4.31 -5.66 13.91
N GLY A 100 5.41 -5.98 13.21
CA GLY A 100 6.59 -5.12 13.14
C GLY A 100 6.35 -3.85 12.31
N VAL A 101 5.61 -3.98 11.19
CA VAL A 101 5.19 -2.83 10.38
C VAL A 101 4.33 -1.89 11.22
N ALA A 102 3.28 -2.42 11.85
CA ALA A 102 2.36 -1.66 12.70
C ALA A 102 3.08 -0.94 13.85
N ALA A 103 4.01 -1.61 14.53
CA ALA A 103 4.77 -0.99 15.63
C ALA A 103 5.66 0.18 15.19
N SER A 104 6.08 0.21 13.92
CA SER A 104 6.94 1.27 13.37
C SER A 104 6.19 2.34 12.55
N ALA A 105 4.90 2.12 12.28
CA ALA A 105 4.06 2.97 11.44
C ALA A 105 3.51 4.16 12.24
N THR A 106 4.36 5.15 12.49
CA THR A 106 4.03 6.38 13.21
C THR A 106 4.16 7.61 12.31
N GLY A 107 3.29 8.62 12.52
CA GLY A 107 3.28 9.82 11.70
C GLY A 107 3.14 9.50 10.20
N ASP A 108 3.89 10.23 9.39
CA ASP A 108 3.90 10.07 7.93
C ASP A 108 4.91 9.01 7.44
N GLN A 109 5.48 8.21 8.34
CA GLN A 109 6.47 7.20 7.94
C GLN A 109 5.82 6.02 7.22
N GLY A 110 4.56 5.68 7.53
CA GLY A 110 3.94 4.44 7.06
C GLY A 110 4.87 3.24 7.29
N ALA A 111 5.11 2.42 6.27
CA ALA A 111 6.04 1.29 6.35
C ALA A 111 7.52 1.66 6.09
N ARG A 112 7.86 2.92 5.79
CA ARG A 112 9.20 3.32 5.29
C ARG A 112 10.32 2.91 6.25
N ALA A 113 10.13 3.15 7.56
CA ALA A 113 11.11 2.80 8.57
C ALA A 113 11.33 1.28 8.67
N TYR A 114 10.24 0.50 8.65
CA TYR A 114 10.29 -0.96 8.66
C TYR A 114 11.06 -1.52 7.46
N LEU A 115 10.73 -1.04 6.26
CA LEU A 115 11.33 -1.49 5.01
C LEU A 115 12.81 -1.13 4.90
N ARG A 116 13.23 0.03 5.43
CA ARG A 116 14.66 0.39 5.51
C ARG A 116 15.43 -0.58 6.41
N ARG A 117 14.85 -0.94 7.56
CA ARG A 117 15.48 -1.87 8.51
C ARG A 117 15.61 -3.29 7.94
N HIS A 118 14.67 -3.71 7.08
CA HIS A 118 14.64 -5.03 6.45
C HIS A 118 15.08 -5.00 4.98
N ALA A 119 15.86 -4.00 4.56
CA ALA A 119 16.19 -3.81 3.15
C ALA A 119 16.86 -5.05 2.51
N GLY A 120 17.63 -5.83 3.28
CA GLY A 120 18.23 -7.08 2.81
C GLY A 120 17.24 -8.24 2.61
N ASP A 121 16.04 -8.15 3.17
CA ASP A 121 14.97 -9.14 3.04
C ASP A 121 13.92 -8.75 1.98
N VAL A 122 13.94 -7.49 1.52
CA VAL A 122 12.99 -6.99 0.52
C VAL A 122 13.38 -7.52 -0.85
N THR A 123 12.51 -8.33 -1.45
CA THR A 123 12.60 -8.68 -2.88
C THR A 123 12.08 -7.51 -3.72
N LEU A 124 12.96 -6.89 -4.50
CA LEU A 124 12.56 -5.88 -5.48
C LEU A 124 12.05 -6.57 -6.75
N VAL A 125 10.94 -6.06 -7.29
CA VAL A 125 10.26 -6.59 -8.48
C VAL A 125 10.12 -5.44 -9.47
N GLU A 126 10.92 -5.46 -10.54
CA GLU A 126 10.85 -4.39 -11.54
C GLU A 126 9.48 -4.33 -12.23
N CYS A 127 8.90 -3.13 -12.26
CA CYS A 127 7.58 -2.85 -12.82
C CYS A 127 7.59 -1.66 -13.79
N GLY A 128 8.74 -1.06 -14.10
CA GLY A 128 8.83 0.13 -14.96
C GLY A 128 8.37 -0.05 -16.41
N ASP A 129 8.23 -1.29 -16.88
CA ASP A 129 7.66 -1.66 -18.17
C ASP A 129 6.12 -1.78 -18.16
N VAL A 130 5.48 -1.79 -16.99
CA VAL A 130 4.04 -2.07 -16.84
C VAL A 130 3.29 -1.10 -15.94
N ALA A 131 3.99 -0.16 -15.31
CA ALA A 131 3.41 0.84 -14.44
C ALA A 131 4.23 2.12 -14.44
N GLU A 132 3.53 3.23 -14.24
CA GLU A 132 4.11 4.54 -14.00
C GLU A 132 3.77 4.96 -12.57
N ALA A 133 4.80 5.11 -11.73
CA ALA A 133 4.65 5.42 -10.31
C ALA A 133 4.64 6.92 -10.04
N TYR A 134 3.73 7.66 -10.71
CA TYR A 134 3.46 9.07 -10.40
C TYR A 134 2.39 9.20 -9.31
N ASP A 135 2.47 10.27 -8.53
CA ASP A 135 1.50 10.65 -7.50
C ASP A 135 0.58 11.76 -8.03
N ILE A 136 -0.69 11.77 -7.62
CA ILE A 136 -1.65 12.87 -7.86
C ILE A 136 -1.82 13.69 -6.57
N ASP A 137 -0.91 14.63 -6.33
CA ASP A 137 -0.91 15.48 -5.12
C ASP A 137 -1.46 16.89 -5.38
N THR A 138 -1.30 17.36 -6.62
CA THR A 138 -1.66 18.70 -7.07
C THR A 138 -2.52 18.66 -8.32
N GLU A 139 -3.20 19.77 -8.62
CA GLU A 139 -4.01 19.88 -9.84
C GLU A 139 -3.17 19.69 -11.12
N ALA A 140 -1.89 20.10 -11.10
CA ALA A 140 -0.99 19.92 -12.23
C ALA A 140 -0.71 18.45 -12.54
N ASP A 141 -0.73 17.58 -11.51
CA ASP A 141 -0.44 16.15 -11.67
C ASP A 141 -1.58 15.43 -12.44
N LEU A 142 -2.77 16.03 -12.54
CA LEU A 142 -3.87 15.48 -13.33
C LEU A 142 -3.53 15.33 -14.82
N ALA A 143 -2.53 16.05 -15.32
CA ALA A 143 -2.02 15.87 -16.68
C ALA A 143 -1.48 14.44 -16.93
N HIS A 144 -1.13 13.68 -15.88
CA HIS A 144 -0.75 12.27 -16.00
C HIS A 144 -1.92 11.33 -16.34
N LEU A 145 -3.17 11.81 -16.29
CA LEU A 145 -4.38 11.03 -16.55
C LEU A 145 -4.96 11.22 -17.96
N GLU A 146 -4.36 12.11 -18.75
CA GLU A 146 -4.79 12.44 -20.13
C GLU A 146 -4.13 11.53 -21.18
#